data_AF-A0A949G9A8-F1
#
_entry.id   AF-A0A949G9A8-F1
#
_cell.length_a   1.000
_cell.length_b   1.000
_cell.length_c   1.000
_cell.angle_alpha   90.00
_cell.angle_beta   90.00
_cell.angle_gamma   90.00
#
_symmetry.space_group_name_H-M   'P 1'
#
loop_
_entity.id
_entity.type
_entity.pdbx_description
1 polymer ?
#
loop_
_entity_poly.entity_id
_entity_poly.type
_entity_poly.pdbx_seq_one_letter_code
_entity_poly.pdbx_strand_id
1 'polypeptide(L)'
;MTLKQIEESAEGGHITFQGVSYQDAESFLCSRFGFCGCGSPEKALEYMLRIMGALEYQEVAISTQSGLYPDWNKFFNSEEERMVIFYLLDDKGLTTHGTGLSTGGWLTLEGRQVLDWLREWKRQQTVEGKSE
;
A
#
# COMPACT_ATOMS: atom_id res chain seq x y z
N MET A 1 7.86 9.96 8.08
CA MET A 1 8.47 8.92 8.93
C MET A 1 8.93 7.79 8.00
N THR A 2 10.23 7.56 7.87
CA THR A 2 10.77 6.53 6.96
C THR A 2 10.70 5.14 7.62
N LEU A 3 10.71 4.05 6.84
CA LEU A 3 10.78 2.69 7.38
C LEU A 3 12.00 2.51 8.32
N LYS A 4 13.10 3.22 8.04
CA LYS A 4 14.31 3.29 8.89
C LYS A 4 14.11 3.97 10.25
N GLN A 5 13.01 4.70 10.44
CA GLN A 5 12.68 5.37 11.72
C GLN A 5 11.71 4.54 12.58
N ILE A 6 11.26 3.39 12.09
CA ILE A 6 10.58 2.41 12.93
C ILE A 6 11.70 1.66 13.65
N GLU A 7 11.75 1.76 14.98
CA GLU A 7 12.90 1.37 15.81
C GLU A 7 13.40 -0.05 15.47
N GLU A 8 14.54 -0.11 14.75
CA GLU A 8 15.37 -1.31 14.69
C GLU A 8 15.93 -1.51 16.09
N SER A 9 15.42 -2.48 16.84
CA SER A 9 16.06 -2.87 18.10
C SER A 9 17.45 -3.42 17.80
N ALA A 10 18.45 -3.03 18.59
CA ALA A 10 19.87 -3.34 18.43
C ALA A 10 20.24 -4.84 18.39
N GLU A 11 19.26 -5.73 18.53
CA GLU A 11 19.43 -7.19 18.48
C GLU A 11 18.47 -7.79 17.44
N GLY A 12 18.84 -7.65 16.16
CA GLY A 12 18.36 -8.50 15.06
C GLY A 12 17.00 -8.15 14.45
N GLY A 13 17.01 -7.45 13.31
CA GLY A 13 16.00 -7.54 12.23
C GLY A 13 14.54 -7.18 12.50
N HIS A 14 14.14 -7.00 13.76
CA HIS A 14 12.77 -6.78 14.17
C HIS A 14 12.37 -5.32 14.07
N ILE A 15 11.12 -5.09 13.65
CA ILE A 15 10.51 -3.77 13.55
C ILE A 15 9.52 -3.63 14.70
N THR A 16 9.65 -2.59 15.54
CA THR A 16 8.65 -2.30 16.59
C THR A 16 7.81 -1.08 16.22
N PHE A 17 6.49 -1.26 16.13
CA PHE A 17 5.55 -0.17 15.85
C PHE A 17 4.38 -0.21 16.84
N GLN A 18 4.17 0.88 17.57
CA GLN A 18 3.10 1.02 18.58
C GLN A 18 3.10 -0.12 19.62
N GLY A 19 4.28 -0.59 20.03
CA GLY A 19 4.43 -1.66 21.02
C GLY A 19 4.21 -3.08 20.48
N VAL A 20 4.01 -3.24 19.16
CA VAL A 20 3.96 -4.54 18.48
C VAL A 20 5.26 -4.77 17.72
N SER A 21 5.86 -5.94 17.90
CA SER A 21 7.06 -6.36 17.19
C SER A 21 6.71 -7.21 15.97
N TYR A 22 7.41 -6.94 14.87
CA TYR A 22 7.28 -7.63 13.59
C TYR A 22 8.61 -8.27 13.21
N GLN A 23 8.56 -9.40 12.51
CA GLN A 23 9.75 -10.16 12.12
C GLN A 23 10.63 -9.39 11.12
N ASP A 24 10.00 -8.67 10.20
CA ASP A 24 10.63 -7.90 9.15
C ASP A 24 9.67 -6.84 8.56
N ALA A 25 10.15 -6.09 7.57
CA ALA A 25 9.37 -5.07 6.86
C ALA A 25 8.14 -5.65 6.14
N GLU A 26 8.25 -6.87 5.60
CA GLU A 26 7.16 -7.52 4.89
C GLU A 26 6.02 -7.88 5.84
N SER A 27 6.34 -8.45 7.00
CA SER A 27 5.39 -8.77 8.08
C SER A 27 4.71 -7.52 8.61
N PHE A 28 5.48 -6.45 8.82
CA PHE A 28 4.95 -5.15 9.21
C PHE A 28 3.95 -4.60 8.18
N LEU A 29 4.32 -4.61 6.90
CA LEU A 29 3.47 -4.11 5.82
C LEU A 29 2.21 -4.98 5.64
N CYS A 30 2.34 -6.31 5.70
CA CYS A 30 1.19 -7.22 5.65
C CYS A 30 0.17 -6.90 6.76
N SER A 31 0.65 -6.55 7.96
CA SER A 31 -0.24 -6.16 9.06
C SER A 31 -1.08 -4.93 8.77
N ARG A 32 -0.57 -3.97 7.97
CA ARG A 32 -1.31 -2.74 7.59
C ARG A 32 -2.53 -3.05 6.73
N PHE A 33 -2.49 -4.17 5.99
CA PHE A 33 -3.59 -4.63 5.15
C PHE A 33 -4.44 -5.73 5.81
N GLY A 34 -4.06 -6.19 7.02
CA GLY A 34 -4.69 -7.33 7.68
C GLY A 34 -4.35 -8.68 7.05
N PHE A 35 -3.26 -8.77 6.29
CA PHE A 35 -2.80 -10.03 5.71
C PHE A 35 -2.05 -10.86 6.75
N CYS A 36 -2.23 -12.19 6.69
CA CYS A 36 -1.53 -13.16 7.55
C CYS A 36 -0.01 -13.22 7.31
N GLY A 37 0.49 -12.68 6.18
CA GLY A 37 1.87 -12.89 5.71
C GLY A 37 2.12 -14.28 5.10
N CYS A 38 1.09 -15.11 4.96
CA CYS A 38 1.16 -16.45 4.40
C CYS A 38 0.94 -16.47 2.87
N GLY A 39 1.54 -17.43 2.16
CA GLY A 39 1.43 -17.55 0.70
C GLY A 39 2.50 -16.76 -0.05
N SER A 40 2.10 -15.78 -0.88
CA SER A 40 3.01 -14.85 -1.57
C SER A 40 2.82 -13.41 -1.07
N PRO A 41 3.27 -13.10 0.16
CA PRO A 41 3.17 -11.75 0.74
C PRO A 41 3.80 -10.68 -0.15
N GLU A 42 4.97 -10.94 -0.74
CA GLU A 42 5.62 -10.02 -1.70
C GLU A 42 4.66 -9.61 -2.83
N LYS A 43 4.06 -10.58 -3.54
CA LYS A 43 3.13 -10.31 -4.64
C LYS A 43 1.89 -9.55 -4.19
N ALA A 44 1.40 -9.84 -2.97
CA ALA A 44 0.28 -9.11 -2.38
C ALA A 44 0.67 -7.65 -2.10
N LEU A 45 1.85 -7.40 -1.53
CA LEU A 45 2.34 -6.04 -1.26
C LEU A 45 2.65 -5.27 -2.55
N GLU A 46 3.19 -5.91 -3.57
CA GLU A 46 3.35 -5.32 -4.91
C GLU A 46 2.02 -4.93 -5.53
N TYR A 47 1.01 -5.80 -5.39
CA TYR A 47 -0.33 -5.50 -5.85
C TYR A 47 -0.91 -4.28 -5.11
N MET A 48 -0.80 -4.23 -3.79
CA MET A 48 -1.23 -3.06 -3.00
C MET A 48 -0.46 -1.78 -3.36
N LEU A 49 0.85 -1.87 -3.60
CA LEU A 49 1.68 -0.76 -4.08
C LEU A 49 1.16 -0.19 -5.41
N ARG A 50 0.81 -1.08 -6.35
CA ARG A 50 0.24 -0.68 -7.65
C ARG A 50 -1.12 0.02 -7.49
N ILE A 51 -2.02 -0.52 -6.66
CA ILE A 51 -3.35 0.07 -6.42
C ILE A 51 -3.24 1.42 -5.73
N MET A 52 -2.50 1.51 -4.62
CA MET A 52 -2.35 2.75 -3.86
C MET A 52 -1.60 3.81 -4.66
N GLY A 53 -0.61 3.42 -5.47
CA GLY A 53 0.05 4.34 -6.42
C GLY A 53 -0.91 4.87 -7.50
N ALA A 54 -1.84 4.04 -7.97
CA ALA A 54 -2.87 4.48 -8.92
C ALA A 54 -3.85 5.48 -8.27
N LEU A 55 -4.22 5.29 -7.00
CA LEU A 55 -5.04 6.25 -6.24
C LEU A 55 -4.33 7.61 -6.09
N GLU A 56 -3.04 7.61 -5.75
CA GLU A 56 -2.25 8.86 -5.68
C GLU A 56 -2.17 9.55 -7.05
N TYR A 57 -1.94 8.78 -8.12
CA TYR A 57 -1.93 9.32 -9.49
C TYR A 57 -3.27 9.93 -9.88
N GLN A 58 -4.39 9.27 -9.53
CA GLN A 58 -5.73 9.78 -9.79
C GLN A 58 -5.96 11.14 -9.10
N GLU A 59 -5.54 11.28 -7.86
CA GLU A 59 -5.64 12.53 -7.11
C GLU A 59 -4.84 13.66 -7.76
N VAL A 60 -3.62 13.36 -8.23
CA VAL A 60 -2.82 14.32 -8.99
C VAL A 60 -3.51 14.69 -10.30
N ALA A 61 -4.09 13.72 -11.01
CA ALA A 61 -4.78 13.98 -12.27
C ALA A 61 -6.03 14.88 -12.10
N ILE A 62 -6.81 14.64 -11.04
CA ILE A 62 -7.98 15.48 -10.70
C ILE A 62 -7.53 16.89 -10.33
N SER A 63 -6.54 17.01 -9.44
CA SER A 63 -6.07 18.32 -8.96
C SER A 63 -5.40 19.15 -10.07
N THR A 64 -4.76 18.50 -11.04
CA THR A 64 -4.14 19.14 -12.20
C THR A 64 -5.07 19.28 -13.41
N GLN A 65 -6.31 18.77 -13.34
CA GLN A 65 -7.26 18.72 -14.45
C GLN A 65 -6.67 18.08 -15.73
N SER A 66 -5.74 17.12 -15.58
CA SER A 66 -5.02 16.55 -16.72
C SER A 66 -5.89 15.67 -17.62
N GLY A 67 -7.01 15.17 -17.09
CA GLY A 67 -7.86 14.19 -17.78
C GLY A 67 -7.22 12.79 -17.89
N LEU A 68 -6.02 12.59 -17.35
CA LEU A 68 -5.29 11.33 -17.40
C LEU A 68 -5.58 10.51 -16.14
N TYR A 69 -6.68 9.76 -16.16
CA TYR A 69 -7.08 8.88 -15.07
C TYR A 69 -6.42 7.50 -15.19
N PRO A 70 -6.18 6.78 -14.08
CA PRO A 70 -5.81 5.38 -14.15
C PRO A 70 -6.86 4.58 -14.94
N ASP A 71 -6.38 3.73 -15.85
CA ASP A 71 -7.23 2.73 -16.47
C ASP A 71 -7.40 1.55 -15.51
N TRP A 72 -8.44 1.62 -14.68
CA TRP A 72 -8.73 0.63 -13.64
C TRP A 72 -8.92 -0.80 -14.18
N ASN A 73 -9.28 -0.97 -15.45
CA ASN A 73 -9.42 -2.29 -16.08
C ASN A 73 -8.06 -2.99 -16.29
N LYS A 74 -6.94 -2.27 -16.14
CA LYS A 74 -5.59 -2.87 -16.14
C LYS A 74 -5.18 -3.44 -14.78
N PHE A 75 -5.91 -3.10 -13.72
CA PHE A 75 -5.61 -3.50 -12.36
C PHE A 75 -6.57 -4.57 -11.85
N PHE A 76 -7.81 -4.56 -12.32
CA PHE A 76 -8.88 -5.43 -11.87
C PHE A 76 -9.51 -6.18 -13.03
N ASN A 77 -9.88 -7.44 -12.81
CA ASN A 77 -10.58 -8.24 -13.81
C ASN A 77 -12.07 -7.91 -13.87
N SER A 78 -12.62 -7.34 -12.79
CA SER A 78 -14.02 -6.95 -12.70
C SER A 78 -14.23 -5.74 -11.79
N GLU A 79 -15.42 -5.14 -11.89
CA GLU A 79 -15.81 -4.04 -11.00
C GLU A 79 -15.96 -4.52 -9.55
N GLU A 80 -16.44 -5.74 -9.34
CA GLU A 80 -16.58 -6.34 -8.00
C GLU A 80 -15.23 -6.50 -7.32
N GLU A 81 -14.20 -6.97 -8.03
CA GLU A 81 -12.83 -7.08 -7.52
C GLU A 81 -12.33 -5.71 -7.05
N ARG A 82 -12.52 -4.69 -7.90
CA ARG A 82 -12.18 -3.30 -7.57
C ARG A 82 -12.88 -2.82 -6.30
N MET A 83 -14.19 -3.07 -6.20
CA MET A 83 -14.99 -2.62 -5.06
C MET A 83 -14.54 -3.30 -3.77
N VAL A 84 -14.26 -4.60 -3.79
CA VAL A 84 -13.76 -5.34 -2.61
C VAL A 84 -12.43 -4.75 -2.13
N ILE A 85 -11.51 -4.43 -3.04
CA ILE A 85 -10.22 -3.83 -2.67
C ILE A 85 -10.41 -2.43 -2.07
N PHE A 86 -11.28 -1.60 -2.63
CA PHE A 86 -11.56 -0.27 -2.06
C PHE A 86 -12.24 -0.35 -0.69
N TYR A 87 -13.17 -1.29 -0.49
CA TYR A 87 -13.74 -1.52 0.84
C TYR A 87 -12.68 -2.00 1.84
N LEU A 88 -11.75 -2.85 1.42
CA LEU A 88 -10.65 -3.30 2.29
C LEU A 88 -9.75 -2.13 2.69
N LEU A 89 -9.38 -1.26 1.74
CA LEU A 89 -8.56 -0.08 2.03
C LEU A 89 -9.27 0.91 2.96
N ASP A 90 -10.57 1.09 2.79
CA ASP A 90 -11.39 1.96 3.63
C ASP A 90 -11.57 1.40 5.05
N ASP A 91 -11.85 0.10 5.20
CA ASP A 91 -11.88 -0.60 6.49
C ASP A 91 -10.58 -0.44 7.28
N LYS A 92 -9.45 -0.39 6.57
CA LYS A 92 -8.12 -0.15 7.15
C LYS A 92 -7.79 1.32 7.38
N GLY A 93 -8.70 2.24 7.07
CA GLY A 93 -8.50 3.68 7.21
C GLY A 93 -7.44 4.26 6.25
N LEU A 94 -7.08 3.53 5.20
CA LEU A 94 -6.05 3.94 4.23
C LEU A 94 -6.63 4.82 3.13
N THR A 95 -7.94 4.75 2.91
CA THR A 95 -8.67 5.62 1.98
C THR A 95 -9.85 6.28 2.66
N THR A 96 -10.26 7.44 2.17
CA THR A 96 -11.58 8.02 2.45
C THR A 96 -12.56 7.66 1.35
N HIS A 97 -13.82 7.42 1.71
CA HIS A 97 -14.90 7.34 0.75
C HIS A 97 -15.02 8.64 -0.06
N GLY A 98 -14.88 8.53 -1.38
CA GLY A 98 -15.26 9.60 -2.29
C GLY A 98 -16.79 9.69 -2.38
N THR A 99 -17.32 10.85 -2.79
CA THR A 99 -18.77 11.05 -3.02
C THR A 99 -19.30 10.33 -4.25
N GLY A 100 -18.50 9.48 -4.91
CA GLY A 100 -18.87 8.71 -6.10
C GLY A 100 -18.25 7.31 -6.07
N LEU A 101 -19.06 6.32 -6.42
CA LEU A 101 -18.67 4.89 -6.50
C LEU A 101 -17.57 4.62 -7.54
N SER A 102 -17.36 5.53 -8.50
CA SER A 102 -16.47 5.34 -9.65
C SER A 102 -15.01 5.73 -9.42
N THR A 103 -14.68 6.44 -8.34
CA THR A 103 -13.32 6.98 -8.13
C THR A 103 -12.51 6.27 -7.04
N GLY A 104 -13.08 5.32 -6.30
CA GLY A 104 -12.30 4.51 -5.35
C GLY A 104 -11.74 5.24 -4.13
N GLY A 105 -12.15 6.50 -3.92
CA GLY A 105 -11.73 7.29 -2.76
C GLY A 105 -10.39 8.01 -2.93
N TRP A 106 -9.92 8.58 -1.83
CA TRP A 106 -8.64 9.32 -1.75
C TRP A 106 -7.78 8.72 -0.65
N LEU A 107 -6.45 8.74 -0.80
CA LEU A 107 -5.57 8.28 0.27
C LEU A 107 -5.71 9.19 1.50
N THR A 108 -5.87 8.57 2.68
CA THR A 108 -5.73 9.28 3.96
C THR A 108 -4.27 9.65 4.20
N LEU A 109 -4.00 10.41 5.27
CA LEU A 109 -2.62 10.64 5.71
C LEU A 109 -1.90 9.30 6.00
N GLU A 110 -2.58 8.37 6.66
CA GLU A 110 -2.06 7.03 6.92
C GLU A 110 -1.86 6.23 5.62
N GLY A 111 -2.80 6.31 4.69
CA GLY A 111 -2.68 5.69 3.36
C GLY A 111 -1.44 6.15 2.61
N ARG A 112 -1.14 7.45 2.61
CA ARG A 112 0.09 7.98 1.99
C ARG A 112 1.34 7.46 2.69
N GLN A 113 1.32 7.44 4.02
CA GLN A 113 2.45 6.93 4.80
C GLN A 113 2.73 5.45 4.50
N VAL A 114 1.69 4.63 4.40
CA VAL A 114 1.81 3.22 4.00
C VAL A 114 2.32 3.08 2.56
N LEU A 115 1.85 3.91 1.62
CA LEU A 115 2.36 3.92 0.24
C LEU A 115 3.85 4.26 0.19
N ASP A 116 4.32 5.23 0.98
CA ASP A 116 5.73 5.58 1.07
C ASP A 116 6.56 4.42 1.64
N TRP A 117 6.03 3.69 2.63
CA TRP A 117 6.67 2.49 3.14
C TRP A 117 6.75 1.37 2.10
N LEU A 118 5.68 1.13 1.33
CA LEU A 118 5.70 0.16 0.23
C LEU A 118 6.75 0.51 -0.83
N ARG A 119 6.89 1.80 -1.19
CA ARG A 119 7.90 2.29 -2.14
C ARG A 119 9.32 2.05 -1.62
N GLU A 120 9.57 2.34 -0.36
CA GLU A 120 10.88 2.10 0.27
C GLU A 120 11.18 0.59 0.31
N TRP A 121 10.23 -0.23 0.76
CA TRP A 121 10.37 -1.70 0.75
C TRP A 121 10.70 -2.23 -0.65
N LYS A 122 9.97 -1.82 -1.69
CA LYS A 122 10.25 -2.27 -3.07
C LYS A 122 11.63 -1.84 -3.56
N ARG A 123 12.09 -0.65 -3.16
CA ARG A 123 13.43 -0.16 -3.50
C ARG A 123 14.51 -1.02 -2.86
N GLN A 124 14.33 -1.42 -1.60
CA GLN A 124 15.27 -2.29 -0.88
C GLN A 124 15.38 -3.68 -1.54
N GLN A 125 14.25 -4.29 -1.92
CA GLN A 125 14.26 -5.57 -2.66
C GLN A 125 15.04 -5.47 -3.98
N THR A 126 14.92 -4.34 -4.68
CA THR A 126 15.63 -4.09 -5.94
C THR A 126 17.15 -3.99 -5.74
N VAL A 127 17.59 -3.33 -4.67
CA VAL A 127 19.02 -3.15 -4.35
C VAL A 127 19.66 -4.45 -3.87
N GLU A 128 18.92 -5.29 -3.16
CA GLU A 128 19.39 -6.60 -2.65
C GLU A 128 19.53 -7.68 -3.74
N GLY A 129 19.22 -7.37 -5.00
CA GLY A 129 19.36 -8.33 -6.10
C GLY A 129 18.37 -9.50 -6.03
N LYS A 130 17.29 -9.37 -5.25
CA LYS A 130 16.12 -10.28 -5.29
C LYS A 130 15.24 -9.97 -6.50
N SER A 131 15.85 -9.85 -7.66
CA SER A 131 15.15 -9.85 -8.94
C SER A 131 15.16 -11.28 -9.46
N GLU A 132 13.97 -11.88 -9.57
CA GLU A 132 13.72 -13.20 -10.20
C GLU A 132 14.51 -13.41 -11.50
#